data_AF-A0A2P5LNM9-F1
#
_entry.id   AF-A0A2P5LNM9-F1
#
_cell.length_a   1.000
_cell.length_b   1.000
_cell.length_c   1.000
_cell.angle_alpha   90.00
_cell.angle_beta   90.00
_cell.angle_gamma   90.00
#
_symmetry.space_group_name_H-M   'P 1'
#
loop_
_entity.id
_entity.type
_entity.pdbx_description
1 polymer ?
#
loop_
_entity_poly.entity_id
_entity_poly.type
_entity_poly.pdbx_seq_one_letter_code
_entity_poly.pdbx_strand_id
1 'polypeptide(L)'
;MKTAISALALATALFAGAANAADLPSHKAPPPYIPPPPIMTWTGFYAGLNLGGGFYASNSSNQGWNGGWNNGNNNTGGVIGGGQIGYNFQVTPMFVVGAETDFQGTSLGSGGGNNNNWWL
;
A
#
# COMPACT_ATOMS: atom_id res chain seq x y z
N MET A 1 7.13 -7.89 19.43
CA MET A 1 5.74 -8.38 19.34
C MET A 1 5.28 -8.19 17.90
N LYS A 2 4.94 -9.29 17.21
CA LYS A 2 4.67 -9.33 15.76
C LYS A 2 3.18 -9.67 15.57
N THR A 3 2.29 -8.69 15.55
CA THR A 3 0.83 -8.94 15.38
C THR A 3 0.11 -7.90 14.51
N ALA A 4 0.81 -6.92 13.91
CA ALA A 4 0.16 -5.83 13.18
C ALA A 4 -0.28 -6.18 11.74
N ILE A 5 0.17 -7.30 11.18
CA ILE A 5 -0.12 -7.67 9.78
C ILE A 5 -1.56 -8.19 9.63
N SER A 6 -2.15 -8.75 10.69
CA SER A 6 -3.47 -9.37 10.64
C SER A 6 -4.63 -8.37 10.57
N ALA A 7 -4.44 -7.14 11.06
CA ALA A 7 -5.51 -6.14 11.15
C ALA A 7 -5.84 -5.49 9.79
N LEU A 8 -4.84 -5.37 8.90
CA LEU A 8 -5.02 -4.74 7.60
C LEU A 8 -5.84 -5.62 6.64
N ALA A 9 -5.69 -6.94 6.73
CA ALA A 9 -6.46 -7.92 5.93
C ALA A 9 -7.95 -7.96 6.31
N LEU A 10 -8.30 -7.65 7.56
CA LEU A 10 -9.68 -7.60 8.03
C LEU A 10 -10.41 -6.32 7.58
N ALA A 11 -9.70 -5.21 7.41
CA ALA A 11 -10.29 -3.95 6.99
C ALA A 11 -10.76 -3.96 5.52
N THR A 12 -10.08 -4.71 4.65
CA THR A 12 -10.45 -4.87 3.24
C THR A 12 -11.70 -5.73 3.03
N ALA A 13 -12.08 -6.57 4.00
CA ALA A 13 -13.31 -7.37 3.93
C ALA A 13 -14.59 -6.53 4.10
N LEU A 14 -14.48 -5.33 4.70
CA LEU A 14 -15.64 -4.46 4.97
C LEU A 14 -16.11 -3.66 3.75
N PHE A 15 -15.34 -3.66 2.65
CA PHE A 15 -15.74 -3.03 1.38
C PHE A 15 -16.38 -4.02 0.38
N ALA A 16 -16.59 -5.28 0.78
CA ALA A 16 -17.40 -6.22 0.01
C ALA A 16 -18.89 -5.82 0.11
N GLY A 17 -19.33 -4.96 -0.81
CA GLY A 17 -20.72 -4.50 -0.90
C GLY A 17 -21.70 -5.68 -0.94
N ALA A 18 -22.76 -5.59 -0.13
CA ALA A 18 -23.83 -6.57 -0.09
C ALA A 18 -24.49 -6.71 -1.48
N ALA A 19 -24.40 -7.91 -2.07
CA ALA A 19 -25.21 -8.27 -3.23
C ALA A 19 -26.66 -8.38 -2.77
N ASN A 20 -27.48 -7.39 -3.10
CA ASN A 20 -28.92 -7.40 -2.83
C ASN A 20 -29.62 -8.26 -3.89
N ALA A 21 -30.08 -9.45 -3.51
CA ALA A 21 -30.98 -10.26 -4.33
C ALA A 21 -32.42 -9.98 -3.88
N ALA A 22 -33.14 -9.16 -4.65
CA ALA A 22 -34.57 -8.95 -4.48
C ALA A 22 -35.25 -9.18 -5.83
N ASP A 23 -35.89 -10.35 -6.02
CA ASP A 23 -37.27 -10.35 -6.52
C ASP A 23 -37.97 -11.71 -6.34
N LEU A 24 -39.26 -11.62 -6.05
CA LEU A 24 -40.27 -12.67 -5.92
C LEU A 24 -40.64 -13.24 -7.31
N PRO A 25 -41.21 -14.46 -7.42
CA PRO A 25 -41.56 -15.03 -8.71
C PRO A 25 -42.87 -14.42 -9.24
N SER A 26 -42.80 -13.67 -10.34
CA SER A 26 -43.97 -13.32 -11.15
C SER A 26 -43.96 -14.12 -12.45
N HIS A 27 -44.91 -15.06 -12.57
CA HIS A 27 -45.11 -15.90 -13.76
C HIS A 27 -45.60 -15.05 -14.95
N LYS A 28 -44.82 -14.95 -16.04
CA LYS A 28 -45.35 -14.49 -17.35
C LYS A 28 -44.47 -14.88 -18.55
N ALA A 29 -45.09 -15.56 -19.52
CA ALA A 29 -44.73 -15.82 -20.93
C ALA A 29 -43.30 -16.37 -21.24
N PRO A 30 -43.09 -17.09 -22.37
CA PRO A 30 -41.74 -17.47 -22.78
C PRO A 30 -40.89 -16.21 -22.93
N PRO A 31 -39.83 -16.07 -22.14
CA PRO A 31 -39.09 -14.82 -22.06
C PRO A 31 -38.41 -14.52 -23.40
N PRO A 32 -38.39 -13.25 -23.85
CA PRO A 32 -37.48 -12.81 -24.90
C PRO A 32 -36.06 -13.32 -24.58
N TYR A 33 -35.30 -13.74 -25.59
CA TYR A 33 -33.89 -14.09 -25.38
C TYR A 33 -33.14 -12.84 -24.94
N ILE A 34 -32.96 -12.71 -23.62
CA ILE A 34 -32.11 -11.69 -23.01
C ILE A 34 -30.74 -12.35 -22.93
N PRO A 35 -29.70 -11.81 -23.61
CA PRO A 35 -28.36 -12.31 -23.41
C PRO A 35 -28.02 -12.25 -21.91
N PRO A 36 -27.40 -13.29 -21.34
CA PRO A 36 -27.08 -13.29 -19.92
C PRO A 36 -26.28 -12.02 -19.59
N PRO A 37 -26.58 -11.36 -18.46
CA PRO A 37 -25.84 -10.17 -18.07
C PRO A 37 -24.35 -10.51 -17.99
N PRO A 38 -23.45 -9.57 -18.35
CA PRO A 38 -22.02 -9.80 -18.25
C PRO A 38 -21.67 -10.25 -16.84
N ILE A 39 -21.04 -11.41 -16.71
CA ILE A 39 -20.49 -11.86 -15.43
C ILE A 39 -19.33 -10.94 -15.05
N MET A 40 -19.28 -10.54 -13.79
CA MET A 40 -18.15 -9.80 -13.23
C MET A 40 -16.88 -10.66 -13.42
N THR A 41 -15.89 -10.13 -14.13
CA THR A 41 -14.59 -10.79 -14.36
C THR A 41 -13.49 -9.99 -13.70
N TRP A 42 -12.52 -10.70 -13.13
CA TRP A 42 -11.28 -10.11 -12.62
C TRP A 42 -10.28 -9.82 -13.73
N THR A 43 -10.58 -10.23 -14.98
CA THR A 43 -9.73 -9.95 -16.13
C THR A 43 -9.72 -8.46 -16.45
N GLY A 44 -8.55 -7.84 -16.34
CA GLY A 44 -8.41 -6.42 -16.63
C GLY A 44 -7.12 -5.80 -16.10
N PHE A 45 -6.90 -4.58 -16.54
CA PHE A 45 -5.83 -3.71 -16.07
C PHE A 45 -6.20 -3.05 -14.73
N TYR A 46 -5.23 -2.92 -13.84
CA TYR A 46 -5.38 -2.13 -12.61
C TYR A 46 -4.11 -1.31 -12.33
N ALA A 47 -4.28 -0.22 -11.60
CA ALA A 47 -3.19 0.60 -11.10
C ALA A 47 -3.54 1.13 -9.70
N GLY A 48 -2.52 1.37 -8.88
CA GLY A 48 -2.63 1.86 -7.52
C GLY A 48 -1.54 2.88 -7.21
N LEU A 49 -1.82 3.78 -6.27
CA LEU A 49 -0.89 4.78 -5.76
C LEU A 49 -0.92 4.76 -4.24
N ASN A 50 0.25 4.93 -3.63
CA ASN A 50 0.43 4.94 -2.19
C ASN A 50 1.28 6.17 -1.81
N LEU A 51 0.88 6.87 -0.74
CA LEU A 51 1.60 8.01 -0.18
C LEU A 51 1.56 7.93 1.34
N GLY A 52 2.68 8.22 1.98
CA GLY A 52 2.83 8.23 3.42
C GLY A 52 3.98 9.12 3.88
N GLY A 53 4.13 9.24 5.19
CA GLY A 53 5.21 9.99 5.81
C GLY A 53 5.72 9.25 7.04
N GLY A 54 7.02 9.32 7.28
CA GLY A 54 7.68 8.74 8.45
C GLY A 54 8.52 9.79 9.16
N PHE A 55 8.60 9.67 10.48
CA PHE A 55 9.48 10.47 11.32
C PHE A 55 10.33 9.53 12.17
N TYR A 56 11.61 9.89 12.33
CA TYR A 56 12.59 9.19 13.12
C TYR A 56 13.26 10.18 14.06
N ALA A 57 13.22 9.88 15.36
CA ALA A 57 13.91 10.64 16.39
C ALA A 57 14.97 9.74 17.04
N SER A 58 16.22 10.21 17.06
CA SER A 58 17.33 9.54 17.72
C SER A 58 18.03 10.48 18.68
N ASN A 59 18.20 10.02 19.91
CA ASN A 59 19.04 10.65 20.92
C ASN A 59 20.33 9.84 21.01
N SER A 60 21.47 10.47 20.76
CA SER A 60 22.79 9.86 20.90
C SER A 60 23.60 10.62 21.93
N SER A 61 23.94 9.96 23.03
CA SER A 61 24.89 10.46 24.03
C SER A 61 26.21 9.72 23.89
N ASN A 62 27.19 10.37 23.26
CA ASN A 62 28.52 9.81 23.08
C ASN A 62 29.52 10.50 24.01
N GLN A 63 30.30 9.71 24.74
CA GLN A 63 31.42 10.21 25.53
C GLN A 63 32.63 10.37 24.60
N GLY A 64 33.08 11.61 24.40
CA GLY A 64 34.24 11.93 23.60
C GLY A 64 35.54 11.52 24.29
N TRP A 65 36.57 11.23 23.49
CA TRP A 65 37.90 10.80 23.95
C TRP A 65 38.54 11.77 24.97
N ASN A 66 38.16 13.05 24.98
CA ASN A 66 38.63 14.07 25.93
C ASN A 66 37.78 14.17 27.22
N GLY A 67 36.95 13.16 27.54
CA GLY A 67 36.12 13.14 28.74
C GLY A 67 34.86 14.04 28.70
N GLY A 68 34.62 14.74 27.58
CA GLY A 68 33.42 15.53 27.34
C GLY A 68 32.24 14.70 26.83
N TRP A 69 31.01 15.11 27.15
CA TRP A 69 29.78 14.47 26.66
C TRP A 69 29.22 15.23 25.46
N ASN A 70 29.02 14.55 24.34
CA ASN A 70 28.33 15.10 23.17
C ASN A 70 26.93 14.50 23.11
N ASN A 71 25.92 15.37 23.21
CA ASN A 71 24.51 14.99 23.05
C ASN A 71 24.02 15.48 21.69
N GLY A 72 23.62 14.55 20.82
CA GLY A 72 23.07 14.84 19.50
C GLY A 72 21.63 14.39 19.41
N ASN A 73 20.75 15.31 19.01
CA ASN A 73 19.36 15.03 18.69
C ASN A 73 19.19 15.03 17.17
N ASN A 74 19.02 13.84 16.59
CA ASN A 74 18.81 13.67 15.16
C ASN A 74 17.34 13.36 14.93
N ASN A 75 16.58 14.40 14.55
CA ASN A 75 15.20 14.24 14.09
C ASN A 75 15.18 14.32 12.57
N THR A 76 14.78 13.23 11.91
CA THR A 76 14.67 13.15 10.46
C THR A 76 13.27 12.71 10.09
N GLY A 77 12.60 13.52 9.27
CA GLY A 77 11.29 13.19 8.69
C GLY A 77 11.41 13.09 7.18
N GLY A 78 10.61 12.23 6.56
CA GLY A 78 10.61 12.06 5.12
C GLY A 78 9.26 11.56 4.62
N VAL A 79 9.02 11.78 3.34
CA VAL A 79 7.85 11.26 2.64
C VAL A 79 8.20 9.91 2.02
N ILE A 80 7.20 9.04 1.93
CA ILE A 80 7.26 7.75 1.26
C ILE A 80 6.13 7.75 0.25
N GLY A 81 6.37 7.28 -0.95
CA GLY A 81 5.31 7.14 -1.93
C GLY A 81 5.71 6.24 -3.06
N GLY A 82 4.71 5.75 -3.77
CA GLY A 82 4.92 4.82 -4.86
C GLY A 82 3.64 4.53 -5.61
N GLY A 83 3.78 3.75 -6.66
CA GLY A 83 2.68 3.29 -7.48
C GLY A 83 2.88 1.84 -7.89
N GLN A 84 1.80 1.18 -8.23
CA GLN A 84 1.82 -0.15 -8.81
C GLN A 84 0.86 -0.22 -9.98
N ILE A 85 1.15 -1.11 -10.91
CA ILE A 85 0.39 -1.32 -12.13
C ILE A 85 0.44 -2.78 -12.49
N GLY A 86 -0.69 -3.34 -12.91
CA GLY A 86 -0.79 -4.76 -13.18
C GLY A 86 -1.94 -5.12 -14.11
N TYR A 87 -1.95 -6.39 -14.49
CA TYR A 87 -2.99 -6.99 -15.31
C TYR A 87 -3.34 -8.36 -14.77
N ASN A 88 -4.64 -8.58 -14.56
CA ASN A 88 -5.18 -9.86 -14.12
C ASN A 88 -5.87 -10.56 -15.30
N PHE A 89 -5.75 -11.88 -15.32
CA PHE A 89 -6.40 -12.77 -16.27
C PHE A 89 -7.06 -13.91 -15.53
N GLN A 90 -8.39 -13.95 -15.60
CA GLN A 90 -9.20 -14.99 -14.99
C GLN A 90 -9.22 -16.24 -15.89
N VAL A 91 -8.57 -17.32 -15.44
CA VAL A 91 -8.44 -18.58 -16.19
C VAL A 91 -9.68 -19.46 -15.99
N THR A 92 -10.24 -19.45 -14.78
CA THR A 92 -11.47 -20.16 -14.44
C THR A 92 -12.30 -19.31 -13.48
N PRO A 93 -13.58 -19.65 -13.21
CA PRO A 93 -14.39 -18.93 -12.22
C PRO A 93 -13.74 -18.84 -10.82
N MET A 94 -12.81 -19.74 -10.51
CA MET A 94 -12.14 -19.83 -9.20
C MET A 94 -10.68 -19.36 -9.20
N PHE A 95 -10.04 -19.27 -10.37
CA PHE A 95 -8.60 -18.97 -10.47
C PHE A 95 -8.34 -17.75 -11.36
N VAL A 96 -7.57 -16.82 -10.80
CA VAL A 96 -7.07 -15.61 -11.46
C VAL A 96 -5.55 -15.63 -11.37
N VAL A 97 -4.88 -15.36 -12.48
CA VAL A 97 -3.42 -15.14 -12.54
C VAL A 97 -3.18 -13.70 -12.96
N GLY A 98 -2.11 -13.09 -12.48
CA GLY A 98 -1.81 -11.71 -12.81
C GLY A 98 -0.32 -11.43 -12.83
N ALA A 99 0.05 -10.34 -13.50
CA ALA A 99 1.38 -9.79 -13.48
C ALA A 99 1.31 -8.35 -12.97
N GLU A 100 2.19 -8.00 -12.04
CA GLU A 100 2.27 -6.68 -11.43
C GLU A 100 3.70 -6.17 -11.45
N THR A 101 3.86 -4.85 -11.59
CA THR A 101 5.10 -4.15 -11.30
C THR A 101 4.83 -2.95 -10.41
N ASP A 102 5.75 -2.67 -9.51
CA ASP A 102 5.67 -1.56 -8.57
C ASP A 102 6.90 -0.64 -8.64
N PHE A 103 6.71 0.61 -8.20
CA PHE A 103 7.75 1.62 -8.08
C PHE A 103 7.57 2.35 -6.75
N GLN A 104 8.65 2.45 -5.97
CA GLN A 104 8.63 3.03 -4.63
C GLN A 104 9.77 4.04 -4.48
N GLY A 105 9.50 5.16 -3.82
CA GLY A 105 10.46 6.21 -3.51
C GLY A 105 10.28 6.74 -2.10
N THR A 106 11.37 7.18 -1.48
CA THR A 106 11.33 7.85 -0.18
C THR A 106 12.39 8.94 -0.07
N SER A 107 12.06 10.00 0.65
CA SER A 107 13.02 11.05 1.05
C SER A 107 13.54 10.88 2.49
N LEU A 108 13.29 9.73 3.12
CA LEU A 108 13.87 9.39 4.42
C LEU A 108 15.39 9.17 4.28
N GLY A 109 16.15 10.25 4.43
CA GLY A 109 17.61 10.25 4.40
C GLY A 109 18.17 10.99 5.59
N SER A 110 19.07 10.33 6.34
CA SER A 110 19.94 10.98 7.31
C SER A 110 20.70 12.07 6.57
N GLY A 111 20.40 13.33 6.88
CA GLY A 111 21.11 14.47 6.30
C GLY A 111 22.60 14.26 6.52
N GLY A 112 23.32 14.01 5.42
CA GLY A 112 24.77 13.92 5.43
C GLY A 112 25.31 15.21 6.04
N GLY A 113 25.94 15.08 7.22
CA GLY A 113 26.66 16.16 7.86
C GLY A 113 27.72 16.67 6.90
N ASN A 114 27.46 17.82 6.30
CA ASN A 114 28.38 18.54 5.43
C ASN A 114 29.40 19.23 6.34
N ASN A 115 30.37 18.47 6.87
CA ASN A 115 31.52 19.04 7.57
C ASN A 115 32.54 19.53 6.54
N ASN A 116 32.20 20.65 5.90
CA ASN A 116 33.19 21.46 5.18
C ASN A 116 33.98 22.26 6.22
N ASN A 117 34.87 21.61 6.97
CA ASN A 117 35.86 22.34 7.75
C ASN A 117 37.02 22.72 6.82
N TRP A 118 36.80 23.78 6.05
CA TRP A 118 37.89 24.57 5.52
C TRP A 118 38.36 25.49 6.64
N TRP A 119 39.68 25.71 6.70
CA TRP A 119 40.44 26.71 7.47
C TRP A 119 41.08 26.29 8.81
N LEU A 120 42.42 26.17 8.70
CA LEU A 120 43.52 26.44 9.64
C LEU A 120 43.73 25.52 10.86
#